data_AF-A0A945W268-F1
#
_entry.id   AF-A0A945W268-F1
#
_cell.length_a   1.000
_cell.length_b   1.000
_cell.length_c   1.000
_cell.angle_alpha   90.00
_cell.angle_beta   90.00
_cell.angle_gamma   90.00
#
_symmetry.space_group_name_H-M   'P 1'
#
loop_
_entity.id
_entity.type
_entity.pdbx_description
1 polymer ?
#
loop_
_entity_poly.entity_id
_entity_poly.type
_entity_poly.pdbx_seq_one_letter_code
_entity_poly.pdbx_strand_id
1 'polypeptide(L)'
;MNKEDFLMEYGAEFSGTGGESFFVRDKVIGCFKPGLELQETGRAGFTYFAHLDPATTSHNYALVIIHRERYLNTDTNKSDFRIVVDQIKYWKPEPGKPVRIEEVDDYVMNLRRKFHLGMVTYDVWNSIQSIEKLKKAGVPAKCTHFSSQYKMAIYTQLEVLMNSDKIWIPRHKLMQDEMLHLQRKVTVKGFRVSPPKDGDVRTDDLTDALAGACYISMNAVAHKLPGARLVNMGVVPSSNAINWRSMSGASYGTGSGGQVARNMEERNPQGQNKNIPPCAFNR
;
A
#
# COMPACT_ATOMS: atom_id res chain seq x y z
N MET A 1 -30.44 -21.15 -13.34
CA MET A 1 -29.46 -21.97 -12.61
C MET A 1 -28.62 -22.68 -13.65
N ASN A 2 -27.34 -22.32 -13.77
CA ASN A 2 -26.50 -22.77 -14.89
C ASN A 2 -26.03 -24.21 -14.61
N LYS A 3 -25.83 -25.02 -15.66
CA LYS A 3 -25.44 -26.45 -15.50
C LYS A 3 -24.13 -26.64 -14.73
N GLU A 4 -23.23 -25.67 -14.83
CA GLU A 4 -21.94 -25.66 -14.13
C GLU A 4 -22.09 -25.44 -12.62
N ASP A 5 -23.04 -24.59 -12.19
CA ASP A 5 -23.29 -24.33 -10.77
C ASP A 5 -23.83 -25.59 -10.05
N PHE A 6 -24.66 -26.39 -10.75
CA PHE A 6 -25.23 -27.62 -10.19
C PHE A 6 -24.20 -28.75 -10.02
N LEU A 7 -23.24 -28.87 -10.96
CA LEU A 7 -22.15 -29.84 -10.87
C LEU A 7 -21.15 -29.49 -9.76
N MET A 8 -20.95 -28.20 -9.51
CA MET A 8 -20.06 -27.72 -8.45
C MET A 8 -20.61 -27.97 -7.04
N GLU A 9 -21.93 -27.87 -6.86
CA GLU A 9 -22.58 -28.02 -5.55
C GLU A 9 -22.80 -29.50 -5.17
N TYR A 10 -23.04 -30.39 -6.16
CA TYR A 10 -23.38 -31.80 -5.89
C TYR A 10 -22.34 -32.82 -6.37
N GLY A 11 -21.34 -32.42 -7.17
CA GLY A 11 -20.38 -33.33 -7.80
C GLY A 11 -19.05 -33.53 -7.07
N ALA A 12 -18.73 -32.72 -6.06
CA ALA A 12 -17.45 -32.74 -5.34
C ALA A 12 -16.19 -32.72 -6.26
N GLU A 13 -16.32 -32.20 -7.49
CA GLU A 13 -15.19 -31.93 -8.36
C GLU A 13 -14.58 -30.58 -7.98
N PHE A 14 -13.39 -30.59 -7.38
CA PHE A 14 -12.57 -29.38 -7.34
C PHE A 14 -12.26 -29.00 -8.79
N SER A 15 -12.71 -27.82 -9.22
CA SER A 15 -12.46 -27.24 -10.55
C SER A 15 -10.95 -27.27 -10.87
N GLY A 16 -10.51 -28.36 -11.50
CA GLY A 16 -9.10 -28.58 -11.82
C GLY A 16 -8.60 -27.74 -13.00
N THR A 17 -9.44 -26.90 -13.61
CA THR A 17 -9.03 -26.18 -14.84
C THR A 17 -9.82 -24.90 -15.16
N GLY A 18 -10.92 -24.60 -14.47
CA GLY A 18 -11.59 -23.30 -14.55
C GLY A 18 -11.05 -22.40 -13.45
N GLY A 19 -10.35 -21.31 -13.80
CA GLY A 19 -9.79 -20.39 -12.81
C GLY A 19 -10.88 -19.86 -11.88
N GLU A 20 -10.82 -20.23 -10.60
CA GLU A 20 -11.74 -19.74 -9.59
C GLU A 20 -11.67 -18.21 -9.53
N SER A 21 -12.81 -17.54 -9.37
CA SER A 21 -12.84 -16.10 -9.12
C SER A 21 -11.99 -15.77 -7.89
N PHE A 22 -11.09 -14.80 -8.01
CA PHE A 22 -10.17 -14.46 -6.92
C PHE A 22 -10.91 -13.86 -5.72
N PHE A 23 -11.97 -13.08 -5.97
CA PHE A 23 -12.78 -12.45 -4.93
C PHE A 23 -14.19 -13.04 -4.87
N VAL A 24 -14.72 -13.13 -3.65
CA VAL A 24 -16.14 -13.44 -3.42
C VAL A 24 -16.99 -12.24 -3.87
N ARG A 25 -17.99 -12.47 -4.73
CA ARG A 25 -18.82 -11.40 -5.33
C ARG A 25 -19.43 -10.47 -4.29
N ASP A 26 -19.94 -11.02 -3.18
CA ASP A 26 -20.56 -10.23 -2.11
C ASP A 26 -19.55 -9.29 -1.43
N LYS A 27 -18.31 -9.73 -1.26
CA LYS A 27 -17.23 -8.92 -0.70
C LYS A 27 -16.80 -7.80 -1.64
N VAL A 28 -16.77 -8.08 -2.95
CA VAL A 28 -16.52 -7.04 -3.97
C VAL A 28 -17.59 -5.96 -3.89
N ILE A 29 -18.87 -6.36 -3.95
CA ILE A 29 -20.00 -5.41 -3.90
C ILE A 29 -20.01 -4.64 -2.57
N GLY A 30 -19.69 -5.29 -1.45
CA GLY A 30 -19.62 -4.68 -0.12
C GLY A 30 -18.57 -3.57 0.01
N CYS A 31 -17.50 -3.63 -0.79
CA CYS A 31 -16.46 -2.58 -0.84
C CYS A 31 -16.95 -1.30 -1.52
N PHE A 32 -17.93 -1.37 -2.42
CA PHE A 32 -18.49 -0.21 -3.11
C PHE A 32 -19.57 0.45 -2.26
N LYS A 33 -19.29 1.66 -1.75
CA LYS A 33 -20.25 2.38 -0.89
C LYS A 33 -21.07 3.40 -1.69
N PRO A 34 -22.41 3.32 -1.67
CA PRO A 34 -23.26 4.34 -2.26
C PRO A 34 -23.13 5.63 -1.43
N GLY A 35 -22.67 6.72 -2.04
CA GLY A 35 -22.47 8.01 -1.37
C GLY A 35 -21.01 8.47 -1.26
N LEU A 36 -20.05 7.63 -1.65
CA LEU A 36 -18.67 8.07 -1.86
C LEU A 36 -18.50 8.57 -3.29
N GLU A 37 -18.03 9.81 -3.43
CA GLU A 37 -17.70 10.42 -4.70
C GLU A 37 -16.19 10.59 -4.85
N LEU A 38 -15.74 10.57 -6.11
CA LEU A 38 -14.35 10.84 -6.45
C LEU A 38 -14.01 12.29 -6.05
N GLN A 39 -12.97 12.45 -5.24
CA GLN A 39 -12.53 13.74 -4.76
C GLN A 39 -11.57 14.37 -5.77
N GLU A 40 -11.76 15.65 -6.07
CA GLU A 40 -10.81 16.40 -6.89
C GLU A 40 -9.64 16.98 -6.07
N THR A 41 -9.84 17.16 -4.77
CA THR A 41 -8.87 17.75 -3.84
C THR A 41 -8.77 16.96 -2.56
N GLY A 42 -7.59 16.92 -1.96
CA GLY A 42 -7.35 16.24 -0.70
C GLY A 42 -7.99 16.95 0.48
N ARG A 43 -8.48 16.15 1.44
CA ARG A 43 -8.94 16.62 2.73
C ARG A 43 -7.75 16.89 3.65
N ALA A 44 -7.81 17.98 4.40
CA ALA A 44 -6.78 18.33 5.37
C ALA A 44 -6.67 17.26 6.48
N GLY A 45 -5.45 16.97 6.92
CA GLY A 45 -5.17 16.01 7.99
C GLY A 45 -4.94 14.56 7.54
N PHE A 46 -5.16 14.25 6.25
CA PHE A 46 -4.90 12.92 5.70
C PHE A 46 -3.61 12.88 4.87
N THR A 47 -2.94 11.73 4.94
CA THR A 47 -1.82 11.39 4.06
C THR A 47 -2.32 10.48 2.96
N TYR A 48 -2.05 10.87 1.72
CA TYR A 48 -2.50 10.17 0.53
C TYR A 48 -1.38 9.28 -0.03
N PHE A 49 -1.74 8.09 -0.48
CA PHE A 49 -0.87 7.14 -1.14
C PHE A 49 -1.37 6.91 -2.56
N ALA A 50 -0.44 6.89 -3.51
CA ALA A 50 -0.77 6.68 -4.90
C ALA A 50 0.09 5.58 -5.51
N HIS A 51 -0.53 4.79 -6.38
CA HIS A 51 0.17 3.80 -7.19
C HIS A 51 -0.18 4.03 -8.65
N LEU A 52 0.86 4.04 -9.48
CA LEU A 52 0.77 4.15 -10.92
C LEU A 52 1.20 2.84 -11.54
N ASP A 53 0.32 2.28 -12.36
CA ASP A 53 0.60 1.11 -13.18
C ASP A 53 0.80 1.54 -14.64
N PRO A 54 2.07 1.65 -15.10
CA PRO A 54 2.38 2.15 -16.42
C PRO A 54 2.19 1.09 -17.49
N ALA A 55 1.33 1.40 -18.47
CA ALA A 55 1.18 0.62 -19.69
C ALA A 55 1.72 1.37 -20.92
N THR A 56 2.34 0.64 -21.85
CA THR A 56 2.97 1.22 -23.04
C THR A 56 2.12 1.16 -24.32
N THR A 57 1.56 0.00 -24.68
CA THR A 57 1.01 -0.18 -26.05
C THR A 57 -0.33 -0.91 -26.16
N SER A 58 -0.72 -1.74 -25.18
CA SER A 58 -1.97 -2.52 -25.25
C SER A 58 -2.82 -2.50 -23.98
N HIS A 59 -2.29 -1.93 -22.91
CA HIS A 59 -2.91 -1.89 -21.59
C HIS A 59 -3.24 -0.45 -21.23
N ASN A 60 -4.16 -0.24 -20.30
CA ASN A 60 -4.50 1.10 -19.85
C ASN A 60 -3.45 1.55 -18.83
N TYR A 61 -3.09 2.83 -18.88
CA TYR A 61 -2.33 3.41 -17.79
C TYR A 61 -3.30 3.67 -16.65
N ALA A 62 -3.07 3.14 -15.45
CA ALA A 62 -3.94 3.34 -14.29
C ALA A 62 -3.25 4.09 -13.15
N LEU A 63 -4.00 4.94 -12.47
CA LEU A 63 -3.62 5.65 -11.26
C LEU A 63 -4.75 5.54 -10.24
N VAL A 64 -4.41 5.08 -9.05
CA VAL A 64 -5.32 5.05 -7.90
C VAL A 64 -4.71 5.80 -6.74
N ILE A 65 -5.49 6.70 -6.14
CA ILE A 65 -5.15 7.46 -4.94
C ILE A 65 -6.06 7.00 -3.81
N ILE A 66 -5.44 6.66 -2.69
CA ILE A 66 -6.12 6.25 -1.48
C ILE A 66 -5.64 7.07 -0.29
N HIS A 67 -6.51 7.28 0.69
CA HIS A 67 -6.11 7.66 2.03
C HIS A 67 -6.46 6.57 3.04
N ARG A 68 -5.71 6.58 4.13
CA ARG A 68 -6.00 5.74 5.29
C ARG A 68 -6.59 6.61 6.38
N GLU A 69 -7.82 6.28 6.77
CA GLU A 69 -8.51 6.95 7.85
C GLU A 69 -8.49 6.06 9.08
N ARG A 70 -8.02 6.60 10.20
CA ARG A 70 -8.05 5.90 11.50
C ARG A 70 -9.29 6.35 12.24
N TYR A 71 -10.04 5.38 12.76
CA TYR A 71 -11.22 5.64 13.56
C TYR A 71 -11.12 4.84 14.86
N LEU A 72 -11.72 5.37 15.92
CA LEU A 72 -11.88 4.62 17.15
C LEU A 72 -13.14 3.75 16.97
N ASN A 73 -12.97 2.44 17.01
CA ASN A 73 -14.11 1.55 16.99
C ASN A 73 -14.77 1.59 18.38
N THR A 74 -16.01 2.08 18.44
CA THR A 74 -16.78 2.22 19.68
C THR A 74 -17.04 0.89 20.37
N ASP A 75 -17.12 -0.21 19.60
CA ASP A 75 -17.50 -1.52 20.13
C ASP A 75 -16.31 -2.25 20.76
N THR A 76 -15.12 -2.10 20.17
CA THR A 76 -13.90 -2.76 20.63
C THR A 76 -12.97 -1.84 21.42
N ASN A 77 -13.29 -0.55 21.49
CA ASN A 77 -12.51 0.53 22.08
C ASN A 77 -11.04 0.54 21.62
N LYS A 78 -10.79 0.04 20.41
CA LYS A 78 -9.47 -0.04 19.77
C LYS A 78 -9.41 0.89 18.58
N SER A 79 -8.23 1.45 18.33
CA SER A 79 -7.99 2.20 17.11
C SER A 79 -7.99 1.24 15.93
N ASP A 80 -8.94 1.39 15.02
CA ASP A 80 -8.95 0.68 13.75
C ASP A 80 -8.66 1.65 12.60
N PHE A 81 -8.59 1.12 11.39
CA PHE A 81 -8.38 1.88 10.18
C PHE A 81 -9.25 1.39 9.05
N ARG A 82 -9.62 2.32 8.18
CA ARG A 82 -10.22 2.07 6.89
C ARG A 82 -9.38 2.68 5.79
N ILE A 83 -9.38 2.04 4.63
CA ILE A 83 -8.78 2.54 3.41
C ILE A 83 -9.91 3.07 2.54
N VAL A 84 -9.78 4.31 2.11
CA VAL A 84 -10.76 4.98 1.26
C VAL A 84 -10.07 5.35 -0.04
N VAL A 85 -10.70 4.99 -1.16
CA VAL A 85 -10.26 5.41 -2.49
C VAL A 85 -10.86 6.77 -2.79
N ASP A 86 -10.02 7.78 -2.97
CA ASP A 86 -10.47 9.15 -3.26
C ASP A 86 -10.53 9.42 -4.74
N GLN A 87 -9.56 8.90 -5.50
CA GLN A 87 -9.43 9.24 -6.90
C GLN A 87 -8.96 8.03 -7.70
N ILE A 88 -9.65 7.81 -8.81
CA ILE A 88 -9.34 6.77 -9.79
C ILE A 88 -9.20 7.50 -11.13
N LYS A 89 -8.08 7.32 -11.80
CA LYS A 89 -7.83 7.85 -13.14
C LYS A 89 -7.20 6.76 -13.99
N TYR A 90 -7.69 6.60 -15.20
CA TYR A 90 -7.05 5.76 -16.20
C TYR A 90 -6.95 6.50 -17.53
N TRP A 91 -5.94 6.14 -18.32
CA TRP A 91 -5.71 6.61 -19.68
C TRP A 91 -5.73 5.39 -20.60
N LYS A 92 -6.66 5.39 -21.56
CA LYS A 92 -6.74 4.34 -22.57
C LYS A 92 -5.92 4.78 -23.79
N PRO A 93 -4.96 3.96 -24.27
CA PRO A 93 -4.31 4.25 -25.55
C PRO A 93 -5.33 4.14 -26.67
N GLU A 94 -5.44 5.19 -27.50
CA GLU A 94 -6.24 5.10 -28.74
C GLU A 94 -5.38 4.48 -29.86
N PRO A 95 -5.98 3.77 -30.84
CA PRO A 95 -5.24 3.27 -31.98
C PRO A 95 -4.48 4.39 -32.69
N GLY A 96 -3.15 4.34 -32.67
CA GLY A 96 -2.26 5.36 -33.26
C GLY A 96 -1.85 6.51 -32.32
N LYS A 97 -2.35 6.55 -31.07
CA LYS A 97 -1.91 7.51 -30.03
C LYS A 97 -1.57 6.77 -28.74
N PRO A 98 -0.29 6.40 -28.53
CA PRO A 98 0.15 5.84 -27.26
C PRO A 98 -0.01 6.88 -26.14
N VAL A 99 -0.21 6.40 -24.91
CA VAL A 99 -0.29 7.27 -23.72
C VAL A 99 1.04 8.00 -23.56
N ARG A 100 1.00 9.33 -23.51
CA ARG A 100 2.19 10.15 -23.29
C ARG A 100 2.53 10.16 -21.81
N ILE A 101 3.67 9.55 -21.46
CA ILE A 101 4.15 9.48 -20.07
C ILE A 101 4.29 10.88 -19.46
N GLU A 102 4.70 11.87 -20.26
CA GLU A 102 4.82 13.26 -19.84
C GLU A 102 3.51 13.87 -19.32
N GLU A 103 2.38 13.53 -19.95
CA GLU A 103 1.04 14.00 -19.52
C GLU A 103 0.69 13.42 -18.15
N VAL A 104 1.05 12.15 -17.93
CA VAL A 104 0.85 11.49 -16.64
C VAL A 104 1.74 12.12 -15.57
N ASP A 105 3.01 12.41 -15.89
CA ASP A 105 3.94 13.06 -14.96
C ASP A 105 3.42 14.45 -14.54
N ASP A 106 2.99 15.25 -15.50
CA ASP A 106 2.44 16.58 -15.24
C ASP A 106 1.12 16.49 -14.45
N TYR A 107 0.32 15.46 -14.70
CA TYR A 107 -0.87 15.16 -13.89
C TYR A 107 -0.51 14.84 -12.44
N VAL A 108 0.50 14.00 -12.19
CA VAL A 108 0.95 13.67 -10.82
C VAL A 108 1.56 14.89 -10.12
N MET A 109 2.28 15.74 -10.84
CA MET A 109 2.75 17.02 -10.29
C MET A 109 1.58 17.91 -9.89
N ASN A 110 0.51 17.95 -10.69
CA ASN A 110 -0.68 18.69 -10.33
C ASN A 110 -1.39 18.09 -9.10
N LEU A 111 -1.43 16.75 -9.00
CA LEU A 111 -1.98 16.05 -7.84
C LEU A 111 -1.22 16.37 -6.56
N ARG A 112 0.10 16.53 -6.62
CA ARG A 112 0.89 16.95 -5.44
C ARG A 112 0.44 18.30 -4.88
N ARG A 113 -0.08 19.20 -5.72
CA ARG A 113 -0.61 20.50 -5.28
C ARG A 113 -1.99 20.38 -4.63
N LYS A 114 -2.79 19.40 -5.07
CA LYS A 114 -4.16 19.18 -4.60
C LYS A 114 -4.26 18.22 -3.42
N PHE A 115 -3.33 17.28 -3.30
CA PHE A 115 -3.30 16.22 -2.30
C PHE A 115 -1.99 16.23 -1.52
N HIS A 116 -2.06 15.96 -0.22
CA HIS A 116 -0.87 15.74 0.60
C HIS A 116 -0.35 14.31 0.37
N LEU A 117 0.38 14.13 -0.74
CA LEU A 117 0.95 12.84 -1.14
C LEU A 117 2.12 12.46 -0.21
N GLY A 118 1.95 11.37 0.53
CA GLY A 118 3.00 10.81 1.40
C GLY A 118 3.93 9.85 0.68
N MET A 119 3.40 9.03 -0.23
CA MET A 119 4.21 8.17 -1.10
C MET A 119 3.47 7.90 -2.40
N VAL A 120 4.20 8.03 -3.50
CA VAL A 120 3.78 7.62 -4.84
C VAL A 120 4.69 6.49 -5.29
N THR A 121 4.14 5.49 -5.95
CA THR A 121 4.92 4.36 -6.47
C THR A 121 4.71 4.16 -7.95
N TYR A 122 5.78 3.65 -8.57
CA TYR A 122 5.90 3.42 -10.00
C TYR A 122 6.51 2.06 -10.26
N ASP A 123 6.07 1.39 -11.32
CA ASP A 123 6.80 0.26 -11.89
C ASP A 123 8.05 0.74 -12.66
N VAL A 124 9.13 -0.02 -12.52
CA VAL A 124 10.51 0.32 -12.90
C VAL A 124 10.71 0.38 -14.40
N TRP A 125 10.00 -0.44 -15.18
CA TRP A 125 10.46 -0.86 -16.51
C TRP A 125 10.57 0.26 -17.56
N ASN A 126 9.89 1.41 -17.39
CA ASN A 126 10.02 2.58 -18.29
C ASN A 126 10.08 3.95 -17.58
N SER A 127 10.13 4.00 -16.24
CA SER A 127 9.80 5.22 -15.49
C SER A 127 10.99 5.88 -14.79
N ILE A 128 12.23 5.47 -15.05
CA ILE A 128 13.41 6.00 -14.32
C ILE A 128 13.52 7.53 -14.48
N GLN A 129 13.33 8.05 -15.70
CA GLN A 129 13.38 9.49 -15.98
C GLN A 129 12.22 10.25 -15.33
N SER A 130 11.00 9.70 -15.39
CA SER A 130 9.81 10.24 -14.73
C SER A 130 9.97 10.32 -13.22
N ILE A 131 10.55 9.30 -12.60
CA ILE A 131 10.78 9.27 -11.15
C ILE A 131 11.79 10.34 -10.73
N GLU A 132 12.85 10.55 -11.51
CA GLU A 132 13.78 11.67 -11.25
C GLU A 132 13.10 13.03 -11.39
N LYS A 133 12.28 13.21 -12.43
CA LYS A 133 11.50 14.44 -12.65
C LYS A 133 10.57 14.73 -11.47
N LEU A 134 9.88 13.71 -10.97
CA LEU A 134 8.95 13.81 -9.84
C LEU A 134 9.67 14.03 -8.51
N LYS A 135 10.81 13.38 -8.29
CA LYS A 135 11.65 13.63 -7.11
C LYS A 135 12.18 15.06 -7.09
N LYS A 136 12.61 15.60 -8.25
CA LYS A 136 12.99 17.01 -8.40
C LYS A 136 11.82 17.96 -8.10
N ALA A 137 10.60 17.56 -8.46
CA ALA A 137 9.37 18.29 -8.11
C ALA A 137 8.93 18.14 -6.64
N GLY A 138 9.68 17.40 -5.82
CA GLY A 138 9.36 17.20 -4.39
C GLY A 138 8.25 16.20 -4.13
N VAL A 139 7.96 15.31 -5.07
CA VAL A 139 7.03 14.19 -4.88
C VAL A 139 7.80 12.99 -4.30
N PRO A 140 7.36 12.44 -3.15
CA PRO A 140 8.00 11.25 -2.57
C PRO A 140 7.67 10.01 -3.41
N ALA A 141 8.46 9.76 -4.45
CA ALA A 141 8.29 8.64 -5.37
C ALA A 141 9.24 7.47 -5.06
N LYS A 142 8.71 6.24 -5.04
CA LYS A 142 9.47 5.00 -4.84
C LYS A 142 9.24 4.02 -6.01
N CYS A 143 10.31 3.44 -6.52
CA CYS A 143 10.22 2.40 -7.54
C CYS A 143 9.91 1.05 -6.87
N THR A 144 8.93 0.33 -7.37
CA THR A 144 8.62 -1.04 -6.95
C THR A 144 8.87 -1.97 -8.13
N HIS A 145 9.71 -2.99 -7.93
CA HIS A 145 9.96 -3.98 -8.98
C HIS A 145 8.86 -5.04 -8.95
N PHE A 146 8.09 -5.13 -10.04
CA PHE A 146 6.97 -6.04 -10.13
C PHE A 146 7.42 -7.48 -10.41
N SER A 147 7.88 -8.16 -9.35
CA SER A 147 8.15 -9.60 -9.40
C SER A 147 6.85 -10.40 -9.23
N SER A 148 6.82 -11.66 -9.71
CA SER A 148 5.66 -12.55 -9.51
C SER A 148 5.33 -12.73 -8.03
N GLN A 149 6.33 -12.76 -7.15
CA GLN A 149 6.17 -12.83 -5.70
C GLN A 149 5.59 -11.54 -5.13
N TYR A 150 5.97 -10.39 -5.68
CA TYR A 150 5.45 -9.10 -5.27
C TYR A 150 3.97 -8.95 -5.64
N LYS A 151 3.58 -9.33 -6.88
CA LYS A 151 2.16 -9.42 -7.27
C LYS A 151 1.38 -10.29 -6.27
N MET A 152 1.86 -11.48 -5.94
CA MET A 152 1.20 -12.36 -4.97
C MET A 152 1.02 -11.67 -3.60
N ALA A 153 2.07 -11.04 -3.06
CA ALA A 153 2.01 -10.37 -1.77
C ALA A 153 1.00 -9.21 -1.74
N ILE A 154 0.96 -8.42 -2.82
CA ILE A 154 -0.01 -7.34 -2.99
C ILE A 154 -1.44 -7.89 -2.99
N TYR A 155 -1.71 -8.92 -3.78
CA TYR A 155 -3.03 -9.52 -3.91
C TYR A 155 -3.50 -10.23 -2.63
N THR A 156 -2.61 -10.94 -1.93
CA THR A 156 -2.94 -11.52 -0.61
C THR A 156 -3.31 -10.43 0.39
N GLN A 157 -2.60 -9.30 0.41
CA GLN A 157 -2.96 -8.19 1.30
C GLN A 157 -4.30 -7.56 0.94
N LEU A 158 -4.58 -7.39 -0.35
CA LEU A 158 -5.87 -6.89 -0.82
C LEU A 158 -7.01 -7.81 -0.37
N GLU A 159 -6.84 -9.13 -0.50
CA GLU A 159 -7.82 -10.12 -0.06
C GLU A 159 -8.12 -10.02 1.44
N VAL A 160 -7.09 -9.90 2.29
CA VAL A 160 -7.25 -9.73 3.75
C VAL A 160 -8.05 -8.47 4.09
N LEU A 161 -7.79 -7.38 3.38
CA LEU A 161 -8.47 -6.11 3.59
C LEU A 161 -9.94 -6.15 3.14
N MET A 162 -10.23 -6.84 2.04
CA MET A 162 -11.60 -7.05 1.55
C MET A 162 -12.39 -7.97 2.48
N ASN A 163 -11.79 -9.05 2.95
CA ASN A 163 -12.44 -9.96 3.90
C ASN A 163 -12.80 -9.26 5.21
N SER A 164 -11.97 -8.30 5.63
CA SER A 164 -12.17 -7.48 6.82
C SER A 164 -13.12 -6.29 6.61
N ASP A 165 -13.66 -6.09 5.40
CA ASP A 165 -14.53 -4.96 5.01
C ASP A 165 -13.93 -3.56 5.30
N LYS A 166 -12.60 -3.45 5.26
CA LYS A 166 -11.85 -2.21 5.59
C LYS A 166 -11.60 -1.30 4.39
N ILE A 167 -12.05 -1.67 3.19
CA ILE A 167 -11.84 -0.92 1.95
C ILE A 167 -13.16 -0.30 1.50
N TRP A 168 -13.15 1.01 1.28
CA TRP A 168 -14.27 1.76 0.72
C TRP A 168 -13.89 2.35 -0.64
N ILE A 169 -14.65 1.97 -1.66
CA ILE A 169 -14.44 2.40 -3.04
C ILE A 169 -15.66 3.19 -3.51
N PRO A 170 -15.48 4.36 -4.14
CA PRO A 170 -16.53 5.05 -4.88
C PRO A 170 -17.10 4.18 -5.99
N ARG A 171 -18.37 4.41 -6.37
CA ARG A 171 -19.02 3.61 -7.40
C ARG A 171 -18.33 3.83 -8.76
N HIS A 172 -17.59 2.83 -9.22
CA HIS A 172 -16.91 2.85 -10.52
C HIS A 172 -17.13 1.53 -11.25
N LYS A 173 -17.91 1.55 -12.35
CA LYS A 173 -18.34 0.34 -13.07
C LYS A 173 -17.16 -0.50 -13.56
N LEU A 174 -16.20 0.12 -14.25
CA LEU A 174 -15.06 -0.62 -14.80
C LEU A 174 -14.24 -1.32 -13.71
N MET A 175 -13.97 -0.65 -12.59
CA MET A 175 -13.20 -1.26 -11.50
C MET A 175 -13.97 -2.42 -10.86
N GLN A 176 -15.28 -2.27 -10.68
CA GLN A 176 -16.13 -3.33 -10.17
C GLN A 176 -16.12 -4.55 -11.11
N ASP A 177 -16.24 -4.33 -12.41
CA ASP A 177 -16.26 -5.40 -13.41
C ASP A 177 -14.88 -6.09 -13.49
N GLU A 178 -13.78 -5.35 -13.42
CA GLU A 178 -12.42 -5.93 -13.37
C GLU A 178 -12.21 -6.80 -12.13
N MET A 179 -12.65 -6.33 -10.94
CA MET A 179 -12.53 -7.09 -9.70
C MET A 179 -13.39 -8.37 -9.71
N LEU A 180 -14.59 -8.34 -10.31
CA LEU A 180 -15.50 -9.49 -10.37
C LEU A 180 -14.99 -10.60 -11.30
N HIS A 181 -14.37 -10.23 -12.41
CA HIS A 181 -13.92 -11.19 -13.40
C HIS A 181 -12.52 -11.74 -13.12
N LEU A 182 -11.77 -11.16 -12.19
CA LEU A 182 -10.40 -11.57 -11.87
C LEU A 182 -10.31 -13.05 -11.46
N GLN A 183 -9.45 -13.82 -12.13
CA GLN A 183 -9.27 -15.24 -11.87
C GLN A 183 -7.97 -15.56 -11.14
N ARG A 184 -8.05 -16.50 -10.21
CA ARG A 184 -6.90 -17.12 -9.56
C ARG A 184 -6.51 -18.39 -10.30
N LYS A 185 -5.27 -18.44 -10.78
CA LYS A 185 -4.66 -19.65 -11.35
C LYS A 185 -3.59 -20.18 -10.40
N VAL A 186 -3.93 -21.23 -9.67
CA VAL A 186 -2.97 -21.90 -8.77
C VAL A 186 -1.90 -22.60 -9.63
N THR A 187 -0.64 -22.38 -9.30
CA THR A 187 0.53 -23.00 -9.95
C THR A 187 1.34 -23.73 -8.88
N VAL A 188 2.19 -24.69 -9.26
CA VAL A 188 3.04 -25.48 -8.34
C VAL A 188 3.89 -24.60 -7.38
N LYS A 189 4.20 -23.36 -7.77
CA LYS A 189 4.98 -22.39 -6.96
C LYS A 189 4.13 -21.33 -6.23
N GLY A 190 2.80 -21.40 -6.27
CA GLY A 190 1.92 -20.41 -5.63
C GLY A 190 0.61 -20.15 -6.40
N PHE A 191 0.20 -18.89 -6.49
CA PHE A 191 -0.94 -18.50 -7.31
C PHE A 191 -0.56 -17.35 -8.23
N ARG A 192 -1.09 -17.37 -9.44
CA ARG A 192 -1.03 -16.24 -10.38
C ARG A 192 -2.42 -15.66 -10.52
N VAL A 193 -2.47 -14.34 -10.54
CA VAL A 193 -3.70 -13.60 -10.80
C VAL A 193 -3.67 -13.18 -12.25
N SER A 194 -4.74 -13.44 -12.98
CA SER A 194 -4.86 -13.03 -14.38
C SER A 194 -6.32 -12.79 -14.71
N PRO A 195 -6.62 -11.80 -15.57
CA PRO A 195 -7.95 -11.64 -16.10
C PRO A 195 -8.30 -12.86 -16.99
N PRO A 196 -9.58 -13.22 -17.10
CA PRO A 196 -10.05 -14.26 -17.99
C PRO A 196 -9.73 -13.87 -19.43
N LYS A 197 -9.29 -14.85 -20.22
CA LYS A 197 -9.00 -14.63 -21.65
C LYS A 197 -10.26 -14.48 -22.49
N ASP A 198 -11.41 -14.88 -21.95
CA ASP A 198 -12.72 -14.84 -22.59
C ASP A 198 -13.69 -14.05 -21.70
N GLY A 199 -14.15 -12.90 -22.20
CA GLY A 199 -14.99 -11.94 -21.48
C GLY A 199 -14.90 -10.51 -22.04
N ASP A 200 -15.91 -9.69 -21.75
CA ASP A 200 -16.01 -8.28 -22.17
C ASP A 200 -14.98 -7.36 -21.49
N VAL A 201 -14.42 -7.78 -20.35
CA VAL A 201 -13.41 -7.03 -19.59
C VAL A 201 -12.12 -7.83 -19.54
N ARG A 202 -11.13 -7.39 -20.33
CA ARG A 202 -9.81 -8.01 -20.47
C ARG A 202 -8.69 -7.26 -19.75
N THR A 203 -9.05 -6.26 -18.95
CA THR A 203 -8.11 -5.36 -18.27
C THR A 203 -8.05 -5.68 -16.79
N ASP A 204 -6.87 -5.64 -16.20
CA ASP A 204 -6.60 -5.78 -14.77
C ASP A 204 -5.89 -4.55 -14.18
N ASP A 205 -5.66 -3.53 -15.01
CA ASP A 205 -4.83 -2.37 -14.70
C ASP A 205 -5.35 -1.55 -13.49
N LEU A 206 -6.67 -1.35 -13.34
CA LEU A 206 -7.21 -0.62 -12.19
C LEU A 206 -7.11 -1.43 -10.91
N THR A 207 -7.25 -2.75 -11.01
CA THR A 207 -7.19 -3.66 -9.86
C THR A 207 -5.74 -3.84 -9.41
N ASP A 208 -4.78 -3.98 -10.33
CA ASP A 208 -3.34 -3.98 -10.06
C ASP A 208 -2.95 -2.64 -9.36
N ALA A 209 -3.43 -1.51 -9.87
CA ALA A 209 -3.15 -0.20 -9.28
C ALA A 209 -3.75 -0.03 -7.87
N LEU A 210 -4.98 -0.48 -7.65
CA LEU A 210 -5.62 -0.47 -6.34
C LEU A 210 -4.85 -1.34 -5.34
N ALA A 211 -4.48 -2.55 -5.76
CA ALA A 211 -3.78 -3.50 -4.91
C ALA A 211 -2.40 -2.95 -4.52
N GLY A 212 -1.67 -2.38 -5.48
CA GLY A 212 -0.39 -1.70 -5.23
C GLY A 212 -0.52 -0.57 -4.22
N ALA A 213 -1.52 0.32 -4.40
CA ALA A 213 -1.79 1.42 -3.47
C ALA A 213 -2.06 0.92 -2.04
N CYS A 214 -2.92 -0.09 -1.89
CA CYS A 214 -3.25 -0.71 -0.60
C CYS A 214 -2.01 -1.26 0.11
N TYR A 215 -1.17 -1.99 -0.61
CA TYR A 215 0.06 -2.57 -0.08
C TYR A 215 1.02 -1.50 0.49
N ILE A 216 1.14 -0.37 -0.21
CA ILE A 216 1.99 0.75 0.22
C ILE A 216 1.42 1.43 1.46
N SER A 217 0.11 1.67 1.50
CA SER A 217 -0.55 2.27 2.67
C SER A 217 -0.37 1.40 3.92
N MET A 218 -0.32 0.07 3.77
CA MET A 218 -0.04 -0.85 4.85
C MET A 218 1.43 -0.79 5.30
N ASN A 219 2.37 -0.82 4.35
CA ASN A 219 3.80 -0.80 4.67
C ASN A 219 4.32 0.58 5.14
N ALA A 220 3.76 1.67 4.64
CA ALA A 220 4.19 3.02 5.01
C ALA A 220 3.94 3.32 6.49
N VAL A 221 2.99 2.63 7.14
CA VAL A 221 2.76 2.75 8.58
C VAL A 221 3.87 2.11 9.41
N ALA A 222 4.57 1.11 8.89
CA ALA A 222 5.71 0.50 9.58
C ALA A 222 6.93 1.45 9.70
N HIS A 223 6.98 2.52 8.90
CA HIS A 223 8.11 3.47 8.88
C HIS A 223 7.89 4.75 9.69
N LYS A 224 6.81 4.85 10.48
CA LYS A 224 6.62 6.01 11.36
C LYS A 224 7.54 5.87 12.58
N LEU A 225 8.56 6.73 12.57
CA LEU A 225 9.75 6.83 13.42
C LEU A 225 10.95 6.07 12.82
N PRO A 226 12.06 6.75 12.46
CA PRO A 226 13.34 6.07 12.40
C PRO A 226 13.55 5.47 13.80
N GLY A 227 13.52 4.13 13.90
CA GLY A 227 13.91 3.46 15.14
C GLY A 227 15.24 4.05 15.60
N ALA A 228 15.33 4.44 16.87
CA ALA A 228 16.40 5.27 17.45
C ALA A 228 17.75 5.08 16.74
N ARG A 229 17.99 5.86 15.69
CA ARG A 229 19.24 5.82 14.94
C ARG A 229 20.16 6.80 15.62
N LEU A 230 21.27 6.28 16.14
CA LEU A 230 22.33 7.10 16.71
C LEU A 230 22.81 8.10 15.66
N VAL A 231 22.62 9.39 15.94
CA VAL A 231 23.08 10.49 15.08
C VAL A 231 24.46 10.92 15.60
N ASN A 232 25.47 10.84 14.76
CA ASN A 232 26.81 11.34 15.08
C ASN A 232 26.82 12.87 14.94
N MET A 233 26.84 13.58 16.07
CA MET A 233 26.92 15.04 16.11
C MET A 233 28.33 15.50 16.44
N GLY A 234 29.28 15.22 15.54
CA GLY A 234 30.60 15.87 15.52
C GLY A 234 31.60 15.48 16.62
N VAL A 235 32.88 15.68 16.31
CA VAL A 235 34.04 15.42 17.18
C VAL A 235 34.18 16.56 18.20
N VAL A 236 34.42 16.21 19.47
CA VAL A 236 34.68 17.20 20.53
C VAL A 236 36.13 17.73 20.36
N PRO A 237 36.43 19.03 20.52
CA PRO A 237 37.70 19.63 20.07
C PRO A 237 38.98 19.15 20.76
N SER A 238 38.89 18.26 21.75
CA SER A 238 40.01 17.90 22.63
C SER A 238 40.43 16.43 22.54
N SER A 239 39.77 15.60 21.74
CA SER A 239 40.22 14.22 21.49
C SER A 239 39.58 13.66 20.22
N ASN A 240 40.28 12.76 19.53
CA ASN A 240 39.75 11.99 18.38
C ASN A 240 38.61 11.03 18.77
N ALA A 241 37.98 11.20 19.93
CA ALA A 241 36.90 10.36 20.42
C ALA A 241 35.54 10.95 20.04
N ILE A 242 34.72 10.14 19.37
CA ILE A 242 33.34 10.49 18.99
C ILE A 242 32.45 10.42 20.24
N ASN A 243 31.71 11.48 20.52
CA ASN A 243 30.77 11.54 21.64
C ASN A 243 29.35 11.30 21.15
N TRP A 244 28.70 10.25 21.63
CA TRP A 244 27.34 9.87 21.25
C TRP A 244 26.35 10.46 22.26
N ARG A 245 25.33 11.17 21.77
CA ARG A 245 24.30 11.80 22.60
C ARG A 245 22.90 11.45 22.11
N SER A 246 21.94 11.51 23.02
CA SER A 246 20.51 11.48 22.73
C SER A 246 20.04 12.78 22.11
N MET A 247 18.88 12.75 21.45
CA MET A 247 18.25 13.97 20.93
C MET A 247 17.85 14.97 22.04
N SER A 248 17.71 14.51 23.29
CA SER A 248 17.48 15.36 24.46
C SER A 248 18.77 15.88 25.12
N GLY A 249 19.93 15.62 24.51
CA GLY A 249 21.23 16.12 24.98
C GLY A 249 21.95 15.26 26.01
N ALA A 250 21.31 14.20 26.52
CA ALA A 250 21.93 13.24 27.44
C ALA A 250 23.04 12.45 26.72
N SER A 251 24.22 12.34 27.35
CA SER A 251 25.39 11.67 26.80
C SER A 251 25.30 10.14 26.99
N TYR A 252 25.48 9.39 25.91
CA TYR A 252 25.53 7.93 25.91
C TYR A 252 26.95 7.38 26.05
N GLY A 253 27.97 8.19 25.77
CA GLY A 253 29.37 7.82 25.97
C GLY A 253 30.28 8.23 24.81
N THR A 254 31.58 8.12 25.04
CA THR A 254 32.64 8.46 24.07
C THR A 254 33.32 7.19 23.54
N GLY A 255 33.41 7.00 22.23
CA GLY A 255 34.06 5.83 21.62
C GLY A 255 33.52 5.45 20.23
N SER A 256 33.92 4.29 19.72
CA SER A 256 33.37 3.74 18.47
C SER A 256 31.89 3.40 18.62
N GLY A 257 31.09 3.56 17.55
CA GLY A 257 29.64 3.33 17.61
C GLY A 257 29.24 1.95 18.13
N GLY A 258 30.06 0.91 17.84
CA GLY A 258 29.84 -0.44 18.34
C GLY A 258 30.07 -0.62 19.84
N GLN A 259 31.06 0.08 20.43
CA GLN A 259 31.31 0.04 21.88
C GLN A 259 30.20 0.73 22.67
N VAL A 260 29.70 1.87 22.17
CA VAL A 260 28.64 2.61 22.86
C VAL A 260 27.30 1.87 22.77
N ALA A 261 27.02 1.19 21.64
CA ALA A 261 25.85 0.32 21.52
C ALA A 261 25.87 -0.84 22.52
N ARG A 262 27.01 -1.56 22.65
CA ARG A 262 27.17 -2.62 23.65
C ARG A 262 27.01 -2.12 25.08
N ASN A 263 27.62 -0.98 25.43
CA ASN A 263 27.48 -0.38 26.75
C ASN A 263 26.03 0.03 27.07
N MET A 264 25.22 0.36 26.05
CA MET A 264 23.79 0.61 26.25
C MET A 264 22.98 -0.67 26.42
N GLU A 265 23.29 -1.73 25.69
CA GLU A 265 22.68 -3.05 25.86
C GLU A 265 22.99 -3.62 27.25
N GLU A 266 24.23 -3.48 27.73
CA GLU A 266 24.66 -3.91 29.07
C GLU A 266 24.03 -3.09 30.21
N ARG A 267 23.68 -1.82 29.96
CA ARG A 267 22.98 -0.97 30.94
C ARG A 267 21.48 -1.26 31.05
N ASN A 268 20.91 -2.04 30.14
CA ASN A 268 19.49 -2.38 30.18
C ASN A 268 19.22 -3.90 30.37
N PRO A 269 19.68 -4.53 31.48
CA PRO A 269 19.42 -5.94 31.74
C PRO A 269 18.03 -6.22 32.37
N GLN A 270 17.14 -5.23 32.51
CA GLN A 270 15.82 -5.41 33.13
C GLN A 270 14.68 -5.27 32.12
N GLY A 271 14.55 -6.30 31.28
CA GLY A 271 13.38 -6.55 30.44
C GLY A 271 12.57 -7.79 30.84
N GLN A 272 12.72 -8.32 32.06
CA GLN A 272 11.89 -9.42 32.55
C GLN A 272 11.51 -9.26 34.02
N ASN A 273 10.19 -9.33 34.24
CA ASN A 273 9.47 -9.55 35.50
C ASN A 273 9.64 -8.55 36.64
N LYS A 274 8.56 -7.80 36.94
CA LYS A 274 8.01 -7.69 38.31
C LYS A 274 6.59 -7.06 38.31
N ASN A 275 5.65 -7.90 38.74
CA ASN A 275 4.38 -7.66 39.41
C ASN A 275 4.00 -6.20 39.74
N ILE A 276 2.81 -5.81 39.30
CA ILE A 276 2.07 -4.65 39.78
C ILE A 276 1.23 -5.08 41.00
N PRO A 277 1.37 -4.44 42.17
CA PRO A 277 0.27 -4.28 43.12
C PRO A 277 -0.19 -2.80 43.15
N PRO A 278 -1.43 -2.54 43.62
CA PRO A 278 -2.17 -1.33 43.26
C PRO A 278 -1.81 -0.14 44.15
N CYS A 279 -1.57 1.03 43.54
CA CYS A 279 -1.50 2.28 44.30
C CYS A 279 -2.91 2.69 44.72
N ALA A 280 -3.15 2.58 46.03
CA ALA A 280 -4.27 3.21 46.71
C ALA A 280 -4.21 4.72 46.55
N PHE A 281 -5.32 5.29 46.08
CA PHE A 281 -5.68 6.69 46.23
C PHE A 281 -5.88 6.99 47.71
N ASN A 282 -5.20 7.99 48.26
CA ASN A 282 -5.77 8.74 49.39
C ASN A 282 -5.23 10.17 49.42
N ARG A 283 -6.20 11.08 49.27
CA ARG A 283 -6.35 12.48 49.72
C ARG A 283 -5.13 13.38 49.78
#